data_AF-A0A316U9D2-F1
#
_entry.id   AF-A0A316U9D2-F1
#
_cell.length_a   1.000
_cell.length_b   1.000
_cell.length_c   1.000
_cell.angle_alpha   90.00
_cell.angle_beta   90.00
_cell.angle_gamma   90.00
#
_symmetry.space_group_name_H-M   'P 1'
#
loop_
_entity.id
_entity.type
_entity.pdbx_description
1 polymer ?
#
loop_
_entity_poly.entity_id
_entity_poly.type
_entity_poly.pdbx_seq_one_letter_code
_entity_poly.pdbx_strand_id
1 'polypeptide(L)'
;MAHRTLSLHPKPDVSGGIEYWQTVEANVNGVLGGYGLGTLPRVDALGSRLFLLSLLPRLSTIPDVTQDPKVWREQRAKRGGRRTRALDAGAGVGRVTRDVLGLLLDEVHLVEPVRKFLVQAATEAPTWPSLQTAPSSSTSSPTQPKSVHFHISTLHALDPARPWSTSDGGIFLNPNGSAMAAIFLNPNGSAMAANGGGRNKRAKVDDKEKKLAGQGAEGGSDAALIPPVTAPSADAKSKSSASAPDVEVKSESSTTAAPPASAALESPEAEPLQYDVIWCQWMLQHLSDPDLISFLHRAKAALVKNVRPAPSQEGGDEEEEEAKAKEEEPQDGVIVVKENVCTENEDGSENVWWDEEDKSITRSSKAYERVFREAGLEVVRCEVQEGLPEELFVVKMWAL
;
A
#
# COMPACT_ATOMS: atom_id res chain seq x y z
N MET A 1 -1.17 -2.80 -36.20
CA MET A 1 0.28 -3.01 -36.03
C MET A 1 0.55 -3.14 -34.54
N ALA A 2 1.24 -4.18 -34.09
CA ALA A 2 1.60 -4.32 -32.69
C ALA A 2 2.60 -3.22 -32.34
N HIS A 3 2.23 -2.29 -31.44
CA HIS A 3 3.19 -1.37 -30.83
C HIS A 3 4.19 -2.22 -30.05
N ARG A 4 5.37 -2.44 -30.62
CA ARG A 4 6.48 -3.10 -29.95
C ARG A 4 7.05 -2.05 -29.00
N THR A 5 6.59 -2.02 -27.76
CA THR A 5 7.13 -1.14 -26.71
C THR A 5 8.58 -1.56 -26.47
N LEU A 6 9.52 -0.86 -27.10
CA LEU A 6 10.94 -1.05 -26.84
C LEU A 6 11.20 -0.65 -25.40
N SER A 7 11.85 -1.50 -24.60
CA SER A 7 12.29 -1.14 -23.25
C SER A 7 13.37 -0.07 -23.38
N LEU A 8 12.97 1.19 -23.18
CA LEU A 8 13.88 2.34 -23.25
C LEU A 8 14.89 2.31 -22.09
N HIS A 9 14.45 1.80 -20.95
CA HIS A 9 15.18 1.80 -19.68
C HIS A 9 15.55 0.39 -19.22
N PRO A 10 16.53 0.26 -18.30
CA PRO A 10 16.84 -1.00 -17.64
C PRO A 10 15.61 -1.63 -17.00
N LYS A 11 15.59 -2.95 -16.92
CA LYS A 11 14.51 -3.70 -16.29
C LYS A 11 14.85 -3.94 -14.81
N PRO A 12 14.04 -3.45 -13.86
CA PRO A 12 14.15 -3.81 -12.45
C PRO A 12 14.11 -5.31 -12.21
N ASP A 13 14.88 -5.78 -11.22
CA ASP A 13 14.82 -7.17 -10.77
C ASP A 13 13.84 -7.27 -9.62
N VAL A 14 12.63 -7.76 -9.93
CA VAL A 14 11.54 -7.90 -8.95
C VAL A 14 11.91 -8.86 -7.83
N SER A 15 12.58 -9.98 -8.16
CA SER A 15 12.98 -10.96 -7.17
C SER A 15 14.08 -10.40 -6.28
N GLY A 16 15.10 -9.78 -6.87
CA GLY A 16 16.17 -9.09 -6.14
C GLY A 16 15.64 -7.96 -5.24
N GLY A 17 14.69 -7.15 -5.72
CA GLY A 17 14.07 -6.10 -4.91
C GLY A 17 13.27 -6.66 -3.73
N ILE A 18 12.51 -7.74 -3.94
CA ILE A 18 11.82 -8.42 -2.83
C ILE A 18 12.83 -8.96 -1.82
N GLU A 19 13.92 -9.60 -2.27
CA GLU A 19 14.99 -10.10 -1.40
C GLU A 19 15.63 -8.98 -0.57
N TYR A 20 15.89 -7.81 -1.17
CA TYR A 20 16.35 -6.63 -0.46
C TYR A 20 15.37 -6.20 0.64
N TRP A 21 14.10 -5.98 0.30
CA TRP A 21 13.09 -5.52 1.26
C TRP A 21 12.80 -6.56 2.36
N GLN A 22 13.05 -7.85 2.11
CA GLN A 22 13.04 -8.90 3.14
C GLN A 22 14.14 -8.73 4.21
N THR A 23 15.16 -7.89 3.97
CA THR A 23 16.19 -7.55 4.97
C THR A 23 15.83 -6.30 5.79
N VAL A 24 15.04 -5.38 5.22
CA VAL A 24 14.71 -4.08 5.84
C VAL A 24 13.78 -4.21 7.04
N GLU A 25 14.02 -3.48 8.13
CA GLU A 25 13.18 -3.58 9.33
C GLU A 25 11.70 -3.21 9.03
N ALA A 26 10.76 -3.99 9.56
CA ALA A 26 9.33 -3.76 9.37
C ALA A 26 8.80 -2.65 10.29
N ASN A 27 9.24 -1.42 10.05
CA ASN A 27 8.74 -0.24 10.73
C ASN A 27 8.82 0.99 9.79
N VAL A 28 8.30 2.13 10.25
CA VAL A 28 8.30 3.39 9.47
C VAL A 28 9.72 3.85 9.11
N ASN A 29 10.71 3.58 9.95
CA ASN A 29 12.10 3.95 9.67
C ASN A 29 12.72 3.10 8.56
N GLY A 30 12.50 1.79 8.57
CA GLY A 30 12.98 0.87 7.56
C GLY A 30 12.40 1.17 6.18
N VAL A 31 11.07 1.31 6.08
CA VAL A 31 10.41 1.58 4.78
C VAL A 31 10.68 2.99 4.23
N LEU A 32 11.31 3.87 5.02
CA LEU A 32 11.75 5.20 4.61
C LEU A 32 13.27 5.33 4.55
N GLY A 33 14.01 4.22 4.45
CA GLY A 33 15.47 4.23 4.28
C GLY A 33 16.22 4.92 5.41
N GLY A 34 15.73 4.86 6.65
CA GLY A 34 16.35 5.51 7.81
C GLY A 34 15.83 6.92 8.14
N TYR A 35 14.89 7.45 7.36
CA TYR A 35 14.34 8.80 7.58
C TYR A 35 13.03 8.81 8.39
N GLY A 36 12.60 7.67 8.93
CA GLY A 36 11.30 7.55 9.59
C GLY A 36 11.22 8.04 11.03
N LEU A 37 12.37 8.33 11.66
CA LEU A 37 12.42 8.92 13.01
C LEU A 37 12.40 10.46 13.00
N GLY A 38 12.59 11.06 11.83
CA GLY A 38 12.62 12.52 11.66
C GLY A 38 11.26 13.13 11.32
N THR A 39 11.28 14.32 10.72
CA THR A 39 10.08 15.04 10.27
C THR A 39 9.49 14.48 8.98
N LEU A 40 10.27 13.72 8.20
CA LEU A 40 9.90 13.25 6.87
C LEU A 40 8.53 12.54 6.82
N PRO A 41 8.20 11.56 7.69
CA PRO A 41 6.88 10.91 7.65
C PRO A 41 5.72 11.89 7.79
N ARG A 42 5.90 12.92 8.62
CA ARG A 42 4.87 13.91 8.93
C ARG A 42 4.69 14.91 7.80
N VAL A 43 5.80 15.42 7.25
CA VAL A 43 5.80 16.34 6.10
C VAL A 43 5.20 15.66 4.88
N ASP A 44 5.64 14.43 4.60
CA ASP A 44 5.12 13.60 3.51
C ASP A 44 3.59 13.40 3.63
N ALA A 45 3.11 12.96 4.78
CA ALA A 45 1.67 12.70 4.98
C ALA A 45 0.82 13.98 5.00
N LEU A 46 1.37 15.12 5.42
CA LEU A 46 0.68 16.42 5.34
C LEU A 46 0.54 16.87 3.88
N GLY A 47 1.63 16.83 3.11
CA GLY A 47 1.61 17.16 1.68
C GLY A 47 0.63 16.29 0.90
N SER A 48 0.65 14.97 1.14
CA SER A 48 -0.27 14.03 0.49
C SER A 48 -1.74 14.31 0.78
N ARG A 49 -2.10 14.66 2.02
CA ARG A 49 -3.49 14.99 2.37
C ARG A 49 -3.96 16.30 1.74
N LEU A 50 -3.10 17.31 1.71
CA LEU A 50 -3.41 18.59 1.06
C LEU A 50 -3.59 18.39 -0.45
N PHE A 51 -2.70 17.64 -1.09
CA PHE A 51 -2.79 17.29 -2.51
C PHE A 51 -4.11 16.60 -2.82
N LEU A 52 -4.46 15.55 -2.06
CA LEU A 52 -5.68 14.78 -2.30
C LEU A 52 -6.96 15.60 -2.05
N LEU A 53 -7.00 16.42 -1.00
CA LEU A 53 -8.14 17.30 -0.71
C LEU A 53 -8.29 18.42 -1.73
N SER A 54 -7.20 18.87 -2.36
CA SER A 54 -7.26 19.84 -3.46
C SER A 54 -7.87 19.26 -4.74
N LEU A 55 -7.77 17.93 -4.93
CA LEU A 55 -8.30 17.21 -6.07
C LEU A 55 -9.72 16.72 -5.82
N LEU A 56 -9.97 16.18 -4.62
CA LEU A 56 -11.23 15.56 -4.23
C LEU A 56 -11.75 16.19 -2.93
N PRO A 57 -12.23 17.47 -2.95
CA PRO A 57 -12.70 18.16 -1.74
C PRO A 57 -13.81 17.42 -0.99
N ARG A 58 -14.63 16.63 -1.71
CA ARG A 58 -15.68 15.77 -1.14
C ARG A 58 -15.17 14.77 -0.09
N LEU A 59 -13.88 14.42 -0.12
CA LEU A 59 -13.25 13.53 0.87
C LEU A 59 -13.00 14.23 2.21
N SER A 60 -13.11 15.56 2.30
CA SER A 60 -12.94 16.30 3.55
C SER A 60 -13.89 15.78 4.63
N THR A 61 -13.34 15.50 5.81
CA THR A 61 -14.10 15.08 6.99
C THR A 61 -14.44 16.24 7.94
N ILE A 62 -14.20 17.48 7.50
CA ILE A 62 -14.43 18.72 8.24
C ILE A 62 -15.29 19.65 7.36
N PRO A 63 -16.26 20.40 7.94
CA PRO A 63 -17.02 21.43 7.23
C PRO A 63 -16.11 22.52 6.64
N ASP A 64 -16.61 23.22 5.62
CA ASP A 64 -16.00 24.48 5.22
C ASP A 64 -16.18 25.57 6.30
N VAL A 65 -15.49 26.70 6.13
CA VAL A 65 -15.48 27.79 7.12
C VAL A 65 -16.82 28.51 7.29
N THR A 66 -17.75 28.30 6.37
CA THR A 66 -19.06 28.97 6.33
C THR A 66 -20.14 28.14 7.01
N GLN A 67 -19.89 26.86 7.26
CA GLN A 67 -20.87 25.92 7.80
C GLN A 67 -20.70 25.67 9.32
N ASP A 68 -21.82 25.50 10.03
CA ASP A 68 -21.79 25.09 11.44
C ASP A 68 -21.30 23.63 11.57
N PRO A 69 -20.25 23.34 12.37
CA PRO A 69 -19.70 21.99 12.45
C PRO A 69 -20.62 20.92 13.04
N LYS A 70 -21.62 21.28 13.86
CA LYS A 70 -22.60 20.32 14.36
C LYS A 70 -23.60 20.00 13.26
N VAL A 71 -24.14 21.02 12.60
CA VAL A 71 -25.10 20.87 11.50
C VAL A 71 -24.48 20.06 10.35
N TRP A 72 -23.26 20.40 9.92
CA TRP A 72 -22.57 19.66 8.87
C TRP A 72 -22.32 18.20 9.24
N ARG A 73 -21.94 17.92 10.50
CA ARG A 73 -21.73 16.53 10.95
C ARG A 73 -23.03 15.73 10.94
N GLU A 74 -24.13 16.32 11.41
CA GLU A 74 -25.45 15.70 11.38
C GLU A 74 -25.92 15.46 9.93
N GLN A 75 -25.70 16.43 9.04
CA GLN A 75 -26.02 16.30 7.61
C GLN A 75 -25.14 15.27 6.93
N ARG A 76 -23.82 15.24 7.17
CA ARG A 76 -22.91 14.21 6.64
C ARG A 76 -23.30 12.82 7.11
N ALA A 77 -23.68 12.69 8.37
CA ALA A 77 -24.18 11.45 8.95
C ALA A 77 -25.51 11.00 8.32
N LYS A 78 -26.37 11.95 7.90
CA LYS A 78 -27.61 11.67 7.16
C LYS A 78 -27.39 11.43 5.67
N ARG A 79 -26.31 12.01 5.11
CA ARG A 79 -26.02 12.13 3.67
C ARG A 79 -25.81 10.83 2.91
N GLY A 80 -26.00 9.66 3.54
CA GLY A 80 -26.12 8.36 2.88
C GLY A 80 -25.34 8.28 1.56
N GLY A 81 -24.02 8.13 1.63
CA GLY A 81 -23.15 8.17 0.46
C GLY A 81 -22.67 6.79 0.03
N ARG A 82 -22.21 6.67 -1.22
CA ARG A 82 -21.38 5.52 -1.62
C ARG A 82 -20.15 5.50 -0.73
N ARG A 83 -19.83 4.34 -0.13
CA ARG A 83 -18.55 4.16 0.60
C ARG A 83 -17.39 4.48 -0.33
N THR A 84 -16.51 5.34 0.14
CA THR A 84 -15.30 5.74 -0.58
C THR A 84 -14.22 4.70 -0.40
N ARG A 85 -13.48 4.38 -1.47
CA ARG A 85 -12.49 3.31 -1.45
C ARG A 85 -11.14 3.75 -2.00
N ALA A 86 -10.07 3.36 -1.30
CA ALA A 86 -8.71 3.49 -1.78
C ALA A 86 -7.99 2.14 -1.96
N LEU A 87 -7.04 2.11 -2.89
CA LEU A 87 -6.00 1.10 -3.00
C LEU A 87 -4.66 1.75 -2.63
N ASP A 88 -3.95 1.18 -1.67
CA ASP A 88 -2.57 1.55 -1.29
C ASP A 88 -1.63 0.53 -1.93
N ALA A 89 -1.02 0.88 -3.07
CA ALA A 89 -0.16 -0.01 -3.83
C ALA A 89 1.30 0.12 -3.39
N GLY A 90 1.93 -0.99 -3.01
CA GLY A 90 3.25 -0.97 -2.35
C GLY A 90 3.15 -0.42 -0.93
N ALA A 91 2.14 -0.86 -0.18
CA ALA A 91 1.74 -0.22 1.07
C ALA A 91 2.77 -0.32 2.21
N GLY A 92 3.75 -1.24 2.10
CA GLY A 92 4.70 -1.52 3.16
C GLY A 92 4.00 -1.80 4.49
N VAL A 93 4.42 -1.10 5.54
CA VAL A 93 3.83 -1.22 6.90
C VAL A 93 2.52 -0.43 7.07
N GLY A 94 1.94 0.09 5.98
CA GLY A 94 0.67 0.81 5.98
C GLY A 94 0.75 2.27 6.44
N ARG A 95 1.92 2.92 6.33
CA ARG A 95 2.12 4.31 6.75
C ARG A 95 1.18 5.28 6.02
N VAL A 96 1.08 5.15 4.70
CA VAL A 96 0.20 5.98 3.86
C VAL A 96 -1.26 5.70 4.21
N THR A 97 -1.65 4.43 4.33
CA THR A 97 -2.98 4.06 4.83
C THR A 97 -3.30 4.70 6.18
N ARG A 98 -2.39 4.61 7.17
CA ARG A 98 -2.60 5.14 8.53
C ARG A 98 -2.76 6.67 8.54
N ASP A 99 -1.82 7.37 7.89
CA ASP A 99 -1.65 8.82 8.07
C ASP A 99 -2.29 9.67 6.97
N VAL A 100 -2.76 9.05 5.88
CA VAL A 100 -3.36 9.72 4.72
C VAL A 100 -4.71 9.11 4.37
N LEU A 101 -4.73 7.90 3.81
CA LEU A 101 -5.91 7.34 3.15
C LEU A 101 -7.02 7.01 4.15
N GLY A 102 -6.69 6.34 5.25
CA GLY A 102 -7.67 5.96 6.27
C GLY A 102 -8.31 7.17 6.97
N LEU A 103 -7.64 8.32 6.99
CA LEU A 103 -8.23 9.56 7.52
C LEU A 103 -9.29 10.15 6.58
N LEU A 104 -9.22 9.85 5.29
CA LEU A 104 -10.04 10.48 4.24
C LEU A 104 -11.10 9.54 3.63
N LEU A 105 -10.79 8.25 3.46
CA LEU A 105 -11.65 7.26 2.80
C LEU A 105 -12.18 6.20 3.76
N ASP A 106 -13.29 5.56 3.41
CA ASP A 106 -13.99 4.61 4.29
C ASP A 106 -13.36 3.21 4.25
N GLU A 107 -12.84 2.80 3.10
CA GLU A 107 -12.27 1.47 2.88
C GLU A 107 -10.90 1.58 2.21
N VAL A 108 -9.89 0.89 2.74
CA VAL A 108 -8.56 0.86 2.12
C VAL A 108 -8.11 -0.58 1.89
N HIS A 109 -7.71 -0.89 0.66
CA HIS A 109 -7.07 -2.15 0.30
C HIS A 109 -5.56 -1.91 0.23
N LEU A 110 -4.79 -2.55 1.09
CA LEU A 110 -3.33 -2.50 1.08
C LEU A 110 -2.80 -3.67 0.24
N VAL A 111 -1.94 -3.39 -0.73
CA VAL A 111 -1.24 -4.41 -1.51
C VAL A 111 0.26 -4.24 -1.32
N GLU A 112 0.94 -5.32 -0.96
CA GLU A 112 2.37 -5.30 -0.69
C GLU A 112 2.98 -6.71 -0.89
N PRO A 113 4.06 -6.86 -1.69
CA PRO A 113 4.67 -8.17 -1.93
C PRO A 113 5.46 -8.73 -0.73
N VAL A 114 5.97 -7.88 0.16
CA VAL A 114 6.81 -8.28 1.29
C VAL A 114 5.95 -8.56 2.52
N ARG A 115 5.63 -9.84 2.71
CA ARG A 115 4.72 -10.34 3.75
C ARG A 115 4.91 -9.73 5.14
N LYS A 116 6.16 -9.60 5.61
CA LYS A 116 6.44 -9.11 6.97
C LYS A 116 5.95 -7.67 7.19
N PHE A 117 5.91 -6.85 6.14
CA PHE A 117 5.39 -5.49 6.22
C PHE A 117 3.87 -5.48 6.37
N LEU A 118 3.14 -6.32 5.62
CA LEU A 118 1.69 -6.46 5.80
C LEU A 118 1.32 -7.06 7.15
N VAL A 119 2.11 -8.00 7.66
CA VAL A 119 1.92 -8.55 9.02
C VAL A 119 2.08 -7.44 10.06
N GLN A 120 3.09 -6.58 9.92
CA GLN A 120 3.25 -5.41 10.79
C GLN A 120 2.04 -4.47 10.67
N ALA A 121 1.64 -4.12 9.45
CA ALA A 121 0.49 -3.25 9.20
C ALA A 121 -0.79 -3.79 9.85
N ALA A 122 -1.07 -5.08 9.68
CA ALA A 122 -2.24 -5.75 10.28
C ALA A 122 -2.17 -5.78 11.81
N THR A 123 -0.97 -5.92 12.38
CA THR A 123 -0.76 -5.89 13.83
C THR A 123 -1.01 -4.50 14.42
N GLU A 124 -0.59 -3.44 13.72
CA GLU A 124 -0.78 -2.06 14.16
C GLU A 124 -2.17 -1.50 13.85
N ALA A 125 -2.87 -2.02 12.83
CA ALA A 125 -4.13 -1.48 12.34
C ALA A 125 -5.19 -1.18 13.42
N PRO A 126 -5.42 -2.04 14.44
CA PRO A 126 -6.36 -1.73 15.52
C PRO A 126 -6.04 -0.44 16.31
N THR A 127 -4.79 0.03 16.25
CA THR A 127 -4.33 1.26 16.91
C THR A 127 -4.44 2.50 16.01
N TRP A 128 -4.75 2.34 14.72
CA TRP A 128 -4.80 3.47 13.80
C TRP A 128 -5.99 4.38 14.12
N PRO A 129 -5.77 5.72 14.22
CA PRO A 129 -6.83 6.65 14.59
C PRO A 129 -8.09 6.56 13.71
N SER A 130 -7.90 6.31 12.41
CA SER A 130 -8.96 6.14 11.42
C SER A 130 -9.89 4.96 11.69
N LEU A 131 -9.40 3.89 12.32
CA LEU A 131 -10.19 2.69 12.60
C LEU A 131 -10.83 2.71 13.99
N GLN A 132 -10.44 3.67 14.83
CA GLN A 132 -11.04 3.91 16.13
C GLN A 132 -12.22 4.89 16.07
N THR A 133 -12.46 5.53 14.92
CA THR A 133 -13.60 6.43 14.74
C THR A 133 -14.92 5.65 14.71
N ALA A 134 -15.94 6.17 15.38
CA ALA A 134 -17.29 5.60 15.32
C ALA A 134 -17.78 5.54 13.86
N PRO A 135 -18.53 4.48 13.47
CA PRO A 135 -19.00 4.29 12.10
C PRO A 135 -19.85 5.47 11.61
N SER A 136 -19.69 5.86 10.34
CA SER A 136 -20.57 6.84 9.70
C SER A 136 -21.95 6.24 9.51
N SER A 137 -23.02 6.98 9.83
CA SER A 137 -24.37 6.52 9.51
C SER A 137 -24.67 6.59 8.01
N SER A 138 -25.40 5.59 7.52
CA SER A 138 -25.96 5.54 6.17
C SER A 138 -27.45 5.25 6.30
N THR A 139 -28.26 5.87 5.45
CA THR A 139 -29.72 5.71 5.40
C THR A 139 -30.16 4.42 4.70
N SER A 140 -29.27 3.71 4.02
CA SER A 140 -29.57 2.53 3.18
C SER A 140 -28.84 1.24 3.56
N SER A 141 -27.94 1.27 4.55
CA SER A 141 -27.19 0.12 5.06
C SER A 141 -26.90 0.30 6.56
N PRO A 142 -26.78 -0.77 7.37
CA PRO A 142 -26.24 -0.66 8.73
C PRO A 142 -24.93 0.14 8.70
N THR A 143 -24.76 1.03 9.67
CA THR A 143 -23.59 1.91 9.80
C THR A 143 -22.31 1.05 9.80
N GLN A 144 -21.49 1.17 8.75
CA GLN A 144 -20.27 0.37 8.64
C GLN A 144 -19.06 1.20 9.12
N PRO A 145 -18.19 0.63 9.97
CA PRO A 145 -16.96 1.31 10.34
C PRO A 145 -16.04 1.43 9.14
N LYS A 146 -15.01 2.27 9.28
CA LYS A 146 -13.90 2.24 8.34
C LYS A 146 -13.25 0.85 8.35
N SER A 147 -12.76 0.40 7.21
CA SER A 147 -12.20 -0.94 7.06
C SER A 147 -10.90 -0.92 6.28
N VAL A 148 -10.02 -1.85 6.62
CA VAL A 148 -8.77 -2.10 5.88
C VAL A 148 -8.65 -3.58 5.54
N HIS A 149 -8.11 -3.85 4.36
CA HIS A 149 -7.97 -5.20 3.81
C HIS A 149 -6.52 -5.39 3.35
N PHE A 150 -5.90 -6.51 3.66
CA PHE A 150 -4.48 -6.76 3.41
C PHE A 150 -4.31 -7.85 2.37
N HIS A 151 -3.58 -7.55 1.30
CA HIS A 151 -3.39 -8.44 0.15
C HIS A 151 -1.91 -8.56 -0.18
N ILE A 152 -1.37 -9.78 -0.10
CA ILE A 152 0.02 -10.03 -0.53
C ILE A 152 0.04 -10.18 -2.05
N SER A 153 0.65 -9.24 -2.77
CA SER A 153 0.88 -9.40 -4.21
C SER A 153 1.94 -8.45 -4.75
N THR A 154 2.60 -8.87 -5.83
CA THR A 154 3.35 -7.97 -6.70
C THR A 154 2.42 -7.17 -7.61
N LEU A 155 2.83 -5.99 -8.04
CA LEU A 155 2.01 -5.15 -8.94
C LEU A 155 1.98 -5.67 -10.38
N HIS A 156 2.94 -6.54 -10.73
CA HIS A 156 2.91 -7.33 -11.95
C HIS A 156 1.66 -8.24 -12.00
N ALA A 157 1.37 -8.91 -10.87
CA ALA A 157 0.28 -9.88 -10.73
C ALA A 157 -1.04 -9.25 -10.27
N LEU A 158 -1.00 -8.05 -9.69
CA LEU A 158 -2.19 -7.38 -9.16
C LEU A 158 -3.18 -7.02 -10.28
N ASP A 159 -4.40 -7.53 -10.14
CA ASP A 159 -5.60 -6.91 -10.69
C ASP A 159 -6.20 -5.99 -9.61
N PRO A 160 -6.10 -4.65 -9.75
CA PRO A 160 -6.68 -3.71 -8.80
C PRO A 160 -8.17 -3.99 -8.54
N ALA A 161 -8.94 -4.40 -9.55
CA ALA A 161 -10.37 -4.65 -9.37
C ALA A 161 -10.67 -5.94 -8.59
N ARG A 162 -9.67 -6.83 -8.44
CA ARG A 162 -9.78 -8.09 -7.70
C ARG A 162 -8.51 -8.34 -6.89
N PRO A 163 -8.24 -7.51 -5.87
CA PRO A 163 -6.98 -7.56 -5.12
C PRO A 163 -6.78 -8.87 -4.33
N TRP A 164 -7.84 -9.68 -4.19
CA TRP A 164 -7.80 -11.01 -3.58
C TRP A 164 -7.42 -12.14 -4.56
N SER A 165 -7.54 -11.94 -5.88
CA SER A 165 -7.40 -13.02 -6.88
C SER A 165 -6.02 -13.01 -7.54
N THR A 166 -4.97 -12.78 -6.75
CA THR A 166 -3.65 -12.54 -7.32
C THR A 166 -3.03 -13.84 -7.81
N SER A 167 -2.44 -13.81 -9.01
CA SER A 167 -1.87 -15.01 -9.65
C SER A 167 -0.63 -15.57 -8.94
N ASP A 168 -0.10 -14.85 -7.94
CA ASP A 168 0.99 -15.26 -7.06
C ASP A 168 0.52 -15.99 -5.79
N GLY A 169 -0.79 -16.24 -5.62
CA GLY A 169 -1.33 -16.99 -4.49
C GLY A 169 -1.47 -16.15 -3.21
N GLY A 170 -1.87 -14.89 -3.36
CA GLY A 170 -1.95 -13.90 -2.30
C GLY A 170 -2.70 -14.37 -1.06
N ILE A 171 -2.23 -13.90 0.10
CA ILE A 171 -2.77 -14.27 1.41
C ILE A 171 -3.64 -13.12 1.91
N PHE A 172 -4.90 -13.43 2.21
CA PHE A 172 -5.78 -12.53 2.92
C PHE A 172 -5.52 -12.65 4.43
N LEU A 173 -5.18 -11.53 5.08
CA LEU A 173 -5.11 -11.46 6.54
C LEU A 173 -6.45 -10.92 7.05
N ASN A 174 -7.23 -11.77 7.73
CA ASN A 174 -8.48 -11.37 8.38
C ASN A 174 -8.16 -10.75 9.76
N PRO A 175 -8.37 -9.43 9.97
CA PRO A 175 -8.07 -8.78 11.25
C PRO A 175 -9.01 -9.20 12.40
N ASN A 176 -10.14 -9.86 12.11
CA ASN A 176 -11.14 -10.25 13.12
C ASN A 176 -11.03 -11.73 13.56
N GLY A 177 -10.03 -12.47 13.06
CA GLY A 177 -9.79 -13.86 13.44
C GLY A 177 -9.01 -13.97 14.75
N SER A 178 -9.55 -14.69 15.73
CA SER A 178 -8.77 -15.16 16.88
C SER A 178 -7.59 -15.99 16.37
N ALA A 179 -6.37 -15.50 16.61
CA ALA A 179 -5.10 -15.88 16.00
C ALA A 179 -4.91 -15.40 14.55
N MET A 180 -3.74 -14.81 14.30
CA MET A 180 -3.16 -14.42 13.01
C MET A 180 -3.04 -15.61 12.02
N ALA A 181 -4.16 -16.21 11.65
CA ALA A 181 -4.25 -17.26 10.66
C ALA A 181 -4.43 -16.59 9.30
N ALA A 182 -3.34 -16.50 8.56
CA ALA A 182 -3.35 -16.32 7.12
C ALA A 182 -4.36 -17.30 6.49
N ILE A 183 -5.41 -16.79 5.85
CA ILE A 183 -6.30 -17.63 5.06
C ILE A 183 -5.65 -17.76 3.68
N PHE A 184 -5.17 -18.97 3.36
CA PHE A 184 -4.74 -19.30 2.01
C PHE A 184 -5.98 -19.48 1.13
N LEU A 185 -6.14 -18.63 0.13
CA LEU A 185 -7.08 -18.87 -0.97
C LEU A 185 -6.28 -19.48 -2.12
N ASN A 186 -6.66 -20.68 -2.54
CA ASN A 186 -6.19 -21.23 -3.82
C ASN A 186 -6.79 -20.39 -4.97
N PRO A 187 -6.28 -20.41 -6.22
CA PRO A 187 -6.79 -19.63 -7.34
C PRO A 187 -8.29 -19.79 -7.65
N ASN A 188 -8.94 -20.80 -7.06
CA ASN A 188 -10.37 -21.09 -7.22
C ASN A 188 -11.21 -20.73 -5.97
N GLY A 189 -10.72 -19.86 -5.08
CA GLY A 189 -11.54 -19.22 -4.03
C GLY A 189 -11.96 -20.09 -2.83
N SER A 190 -11.52 -21.35 -2.73
CA SER A 190 -11.83 -22.19 -1.55
C SER A 190 -10.72 -22.10 -0.49
N ALA A 191 -11.10 -21.85 0.76
CA ALA A 191 -10.20 -21.79 1.91
C ALA A 191 -9.57 -23.17 2.21
N MET A 192 -8.25 -23.23 2.34
CA MET A 192 -7.56 -24.40 2.90
C MET A 192 -7.22 -24.17 4.37
N ALA A 193 -7.75 -25.01 5.25
CA ALA A 193 -7.33 -25.04 6.66
C ALA A 193 -5.90 -25.62 6.77
N ALA A 194 -4.98 -24.88 7.36
CA ALA A 194 -3.67 -25.40 7.72
C ALA A 194 -3.83 -26.48 8.80
N ASN A 195 -3.56 -27.73 8.45
CA ASN A 195 -3.75 -28.87 9.34
C ASN A 195 -2.60 -28.93 10.38
N GLY A 196 -2.70 -28.13 11.44
CA GLY A 196 -1.74 -28.06 12.55
C GLY A 196 -2.17 -28.94 13.73
N GLY A 197 -2.09 -30.26 13.59
CA GLY A 197 -2.25 -31.19 14.71
C GLY A 197 -1.02 -31.22 15.61
N GLY A 198 -1.00 -30.42 16.68
CA GLY A 198 0.08 -30.41 17.68
C GLY A 198 -0.45 -30.20 19.10
N ARG A 199 -0.49 -31.28 19.89
CA ARG A 199 -0.95 -31.28 21.29
C ARG A 199 -0.13 -30.37 22.20
N ASN A 200 -0.82 -29.53 22.97
CA ASN A 200 -0.31 -28.77 24.11
C ASN A 200 0.50 -29.64 25.10
N LYS A 201 1.73 -29.21 25.41
CA LYS A 201 2.38 -29.49 26.70
C LYS A 201 2.81 -28.18 27.34
N ARG A 202 2.10 -27.84 28.43
CA ARG A 202 2.45 -26.78 29.38
C ARG A 202 3.77 -27.14 30.06
N ALA A 203 4.80 -26.31 29.90
CA ALA A 203 5.97 -26.32 30.77
C ALA A 203 5.89 -25.10 31.70
N LYS A 204 5.83 -25.37 33.01
CA LYS A 204 6.07 -24.40 34.08
C LYS A 204 7.53 -23.92 33.98
N VAL A 205 7.76 -22.62 34.11
CA VAL A 205 9.05 -22.09 34.55
C VAL A 205 8.77 -21.05 35.63
N ASP A 206 9.49 -21.23 36.73
CA ASP A 206 9.31 -20.60 38.03
C ASP A 206 9.80 -19.14 38.07
N ASP A 207 9.12 -18.38 38.93
CA ASP A 207 9.49 -17.04 39.40
C ASP A 207 10.88 -17.01 40.05
N LYS A 208 11.67 -15.99 39.69
CA LYS A 208 12.70 -15.42 40.58
C LYS A 208 12.91 -13.95 40.27
N GLU A 209 12.12 -13.11 40.94
CA GLU A 209 12.46 -11.71 41.17
C GLU A 209 13.74 -11.58 41.99
N LYS A 210 14.64 -10.70 41.57
CA LYS A 210 15.55 -9.99 42.48
C LYS A 210 15.72 -8.53 42.04
N LYS A 211 15.06 -7.70 42.84
CA LYS A 211 15.20 -6.26 43.09
C LYS A 211 16.66 -5.79 43.14
N LEU A 212 16.96 -4.66 42.50
CA LEU A 212 17.80 -3.60 43.07
C LEU A 212 17.48 -2.27 42.36
N ALA A 213 16.98 -1.31 43.13
CA ALA A 213 16.82 0.08 42.75
C ALA A 213 17.71 0.92 43.68
N GLY A 214 18.39 1.94 43.14
CA GLY A 214 19.23 2.84 43.90
C GLY A 214 19.84 3.96 43.06
N GLN A 215 19.07 5.04 42.89
CA GLN A 215 19.42 6.47 42.97
C GLN A 215 20.66 7.05 42.24
N GLY A 216 20.43 8.14 41.49
CA GLY A 216 21.13 9.40 41.76
C GLY A 216 21.82 10.15 40.60
N ALA A 217 21.26 11.33 40.30
CA ALA A 217 21.92 12.62 40.00
C ALA A 217 22.46 12.99 38.60
N GLU A 218 21.83 14.05 38.06
CA GLU A 218 22.35 15.31 37.48
C GLU A 218 23.51 15.35 36.47
N GLY A 219 23.26 16.11 35.38
CA GLY A 219 24.20 17.15 34.91
C GLY A 219 24.75 17.04 33.49
N GLY A 220 24.54 18.09 32.69
CA GLY A 220 25.59 18.65 31.82
C GLY A 220 25.59 18.30 30.33
N SER A 221 25.29 19.32 29.52
CA SER A 221 25.84 19.65 28.18
C SER A 221 26.89 18.72 27.56
N ASP A 222 26.72 18.36 26.28
CA ASP A 222 27.45 19.04 25.20
C ASP A 222 26.99 18.60 23.82
N ALA A 223 26.99 19.57 22.89
CA ALA A 223 26.85 19.33 21.47
C ALA A 223 28.15 18.72 20.93
N ALA A 224 28.06 17.59 20.24
CA ALA A 224 29.18 17.06 19.48
C ALA A 224 28.69 16.53 18.12
N LEU A 225 29.19 17.21 17.08
CA LEU A 225 29.16 16.84 15.68
C LEU A 225 29.65 15.40 15.48
N ILE A 226 28.89 14.59 14.74
CA ILE A 226 29.32 13.26 14.29
C ILE A 226 29.62 13.35 12.78
N PRO A 227 30.87 13.13 12.34
CA PRO A 227 31.23 13.01 10.93
C PRO A 227 30.89 11.63 10.35
N PRO A 228 30.81 11.49 9.01
CA PRO A 228 30.26 10.30 8.35
C PRO A 228 31.16 9.08 8.49
N VAL A 229 30.57 7.94 8.85
CA VAL A 229 31.28 6.66 9.00
C VAL A 229 31.23 5.91 7.68
N THR A 230 32.39 5.81 7.04
CA THR A 230 32.70 4.90 5.93
C THR A 230 32.67 3.45 6.41
N ALA A 231 31.94 2.57 5.72
CA ALA A 231 31.94 1.13 5.96
C ALA A 231 33.25 0.48 5.41
N PRO A 232 33.85 -0.51 6.12
CA PRO A 232 35.07 -1.17 5.66
C PRO A 232 34.78 -2.37 4.76
N SER A 233 35.64 -2.53 3.75
CA SER A 233 35.75 -3.71 2.88
C SER A 233 36.35 -4.90 3.63
N ALA A 234 35.95 -6.13 3.28
CA ALA A 234 36.71 -7.33 3.62
C ALA A 234 36.65 -8.37 2.49
N ASP A 235 37.79 -8.51 1.79
CA ASP A 235 38.19 -9.69 1.04
C ASP A 235 38.61 -10.82 2.01
N ALA A 236 38.24 -12.09 1.72
CA ALA A 236 39.18 -13.22 1.62
C ALA A 236 38.51 -14.62 1.47
N LYS A 237 38.76 -15.24 0.31
CA LYS A 237 39.33 -16.60 0.07
C LYS A 237 38.66 -17.90 0.59
N SER A 238 38.16 -18.66 -0.39
CA SER A 238 38.25 -20.11 -0.70
C SER A 238 38.92 -21.14 0.25
N LYS A 239 38.29 -22.33 0.37
CA LYS A 239 38.82 -23.73 0.20
C LYS A 239 37.75 -24.77 0.65
N SER A 240 37.15 -25.57 -0.23
CA SER A 240 37.51 -26.95 -0.70
C SER A 240 37.10 -28.16 0.19
N SER A 241 36.14 -28.94 -0.33
CA SER A 241 35.98 -30.43 -0.35
C SER A 241 36.06 -31.32 0.90
N ALA A 242 35.02 -32.15 1.12
CA ALA A 242 35.12 -33.61 1.34
C ALA A 242 33.75 -34.31 1.27
N SER A 243 33.75 -35.57 0.80
CA SER A 243 32.63 -36.44 0.39
C SER A 243 31.97 -37.25 1.52
N ALA A 244 30.77 -37.74 1.24
CA ALA A 244 29.85 -38.56 2.05
C ALA A 244 30.31 -40.01 2.32
N PRO A 245 29.50 -40.78 3.09
CA PRO A 245 29.10 -42.10 2.62
C PRO A 245 27.58 -42.36 2.63
N ASP A 246 27.18 -43.23 1.70
CA ASP A 246 25.84 -43.72 1.36
C ASP A 246 25.15 -44.53 2.46
N VAL A 247 23.83 -44.39 2.57
CA VAL A 247 22.93 -45.42 3.11
C VAL A 247 21.68 -45.53 2.23
N GLU A 248 21.53 -46.73 1.67
CA GLU A 248 20.46 -47.22 0.79
C GLU A 248 19.24 -47.64 1.61
N VAL A 249 18.04 -47.14 1.28
CA VAL A 249 16.76 -47.69 1.80
C VAL A 249 15.74 -47.80 0.67
N LYS A 250 15.12 -48.98 0.63
CA LYS A 250 14.33 -49.60 -0.44
C LYS A 250 12.99 -48.91 -0.74
N SER A 251 12.65 -48.99 -2.02
CA SER A 251 11.33 -48.72 -2.61
C SER A 251 10.28 -49.76 -2.22
N GLU A 252 9.09 -49.32 -1.84
CA GLU A 252 7.85 -50.12 -1.92
C GLU A 252 6.75 -49.34 -2.64
N SER A 253 6.17 -50.00 -3.65
CA SER A 253 5.06 -49.52 -4.47
C SER A 253 3.73 -49.70 -3.75
N SER A 254 2.89 -48.67 -3.75
CA SER A 254 1.46 -48.81 -3.43
C SER A 254 0.65 -47.91 -4.36
N THR A 255 0.03 -48.56 -5.35
CA THR A 255 -1.00 -47.98 -6.21
C THR A 255 -2.32 -47.91 -5.45
N THR A 256 -2.86 -46.70 -5.23
CA THR A 256 -4.27 -46.48 -4.91
C THR A 256 -4.85 -45.43 -5.83
N ALA A 257 -5.93 -45.80 -6.52
CA ALA A 257 -6.62 -44.99 -7.50
C ALA A 257 -7.26 -43.74 -6.88
N ALA A 258 -7.17 -42.61 -7.59
CA ALA A 258 -7.80 -41.35 -7.21
C ALA A 258 -9.35 -41.45 -7.31
N PRO A 259 -10.10 -40.95 -6.31
CA PRO A 259 -11.56 -40.86 -6.40
C PRO A 259 -11.99 -39.74 -7.36
N PRO A 260 -13.20 -39.84 -7.95
CA PRO A 260 -13.65 -38.94 -9.01
C PRO A 260 -13.88 -37.52 -8.48
N ALA A 261 -13.58 -36.55 -9.34
CA ALA A 261 -13.81 -35.12 -9.12
C ALA A 261 -15.26 -34.85 -8.71
N SER A 262 -15.49 -34.58 -7.42
CA SER A 262 -16.75 -34.05 -6.94
C SER A 262 -16.82 -32.56 -7.27
N ALA A 263 -17.86 -32.20 -8.01
CA ALA A 263 -18.24 -30.85 -8.42
C ALA A 263 -17.87 -29.78 -7.39
N ALA A 264 -16.99 -28.86 -7.81
CA ALA A 264 -16.77 -27.62 -7.10
C ALA A 264 -18.07 -26.82 -7.16
N LEU A 265 -18.64 -26.55 -5.98
CA LEU A 265 -19.74 -25.61 -5.82
C LEU A 265 -19.17 -24.22 -6.15
N GLU A 266 -19.44 -23.71 -7.35
CA GLU A 266 -19.03 -22.38 -7.78
C GLU A 266 -19.62 -21.34 -6.81
N SER A 267 -18.77 -20.69 -6.02
CA SER A 267 -19.19 -19.48 -5.31
C SER A 267 -19.36 -18.37 -6.35
N PRO A 268 -20.43 -17.56 -6.30
CA PRO A 268 -20.58 -16.43 -7.22
C PRO A 268 -19.33 -15.55 -7.12
N GLU A 269 -18.61 -15.37 -8.24
CA GLU A 269 -17.44 -14.50 -8.27
C GLU A 269 -17.84 -13.11 -7.77
N ALA A 270 -17.13 -12.59 -6.76
CA ALA A 270 -17.41 -11.28 -6.21
C ALA A 270 -17.26 -10.19 -7.29
N GLU A 271 -18.18 -9.22 -7.29
CA GLU A 271 -18.18 -8.09 -8.23
C GLU A 271 -16.83 -7.33 -8.19
N PRO A 272 -16.30 -6.90 -9.36
CA PRO A 272 -15.06 -6.13 -9.42
C PRO A 272 -15.13 -4.86 -8.58
N LEU A 273 -14.06 -4.59 -7.80
CA LEU A 273 -13.95 -3.37 -7.03
C LEU A 273 -13.64 -2.17 -7.91
N GLN A 274 -14.18 -1.03 -7.50
CA GLN A 274 -13.80 0.29 -8.00
C GLN A 274 -13.26 1.16 -6.88
N TYR A 275 -12.39 2.11 -7.23
CA TYR A 275 -11.66 2.98 -6.31
C TYR A 275 -11.86 4.46 -6.64
N ASP A 276 -12.07 5.25 -5.59
CA ASP A 276 -11.98 6.72 -5.65
C ASP A 276 -10.53 7.17 -5.83
N VAL A 277 -9.60 6.44 -5.19
CA VAL A 277 -8.18 6.76 -5.16
C VAL A 277 -7.37 5.48 -5.29
N ILE A 278 -6.50 5.40 -6.28
CA ILE A 278 -5.42 4.41 -6.31
C ILE A 278 -4.12 5.16 -6.01
N TRP A 279 -3.52 4.88 -4.87
CA TRP A 279 -2.32 5.55 -4.40
C TRP A 279 -1.10 4.67 -4.65
N CYS A 280 -0.08 5.22 -5.31
CA CYS A 280 1.17 4.55 -5.61
C CYS A 280 2.32 5.43 -5.11
N GLN A 281 3.01 5.02 -4.05
CA GLN A 281 4.09 5.82 -3.48
C GLN A 281 5.35 4.99 -3.22
N TRP A 282 6.48 5.44 -3.77
CA TRP A 282 7.80 4.83 -3.62
C TRP A 282 7.83 3.32 -3.87
N MET A 283 7.27 2.95 -5.01
CA MET A 283 7.15 1.58 -5.49
C MET A 283 7.30 1.50 -7.01
N LEU A 284 6.97 2.61 -7.72
CA LEU A 284 7.09 2.91 -9.17
C LEU A 284 8.36 2.32 -9.78
N GLN A 285 9.43 2.49 -9.01
CA GLN A 285 10.80 2.13 -9.33
C GLN A 285 11.05 0.63 -9.51
N HIS A 286 10.18 -0.24 -8.99
CA HIS A 286 10.32 -1.70 -9.11
C HIS A 286 9.60 -2.30 -10.33
N LEU A 287 8.95 -1.47 -11.16
CA LEU A 287 8.33 -1.91 -12.40
C LEU A 287 9.18 -1.48 -13.59
N SER A 288 9.32 -2.34 -14.60
CA SER A 288 9.81 -1.91 -15.92
C SER A 288 8.80 -0.99 -16.59
N ASP A 289 9.19 -0.26 -17.64
CA ASP A 289 8.24 0.61 -18.34
C ASP A 289 7.01 -0.15 -18.90
N PRO A 290 7.16 -1.29 -19.61
CA PRO A 290 6.00 -2.09 -20.04
C PRO A 290 5.13 -2.58 -18.88
N ASP A 291 5.75 -2.98 -17.76
CA ASP A 291 5.01 -3.49 -16.59
C ASP A 291 4.26 -2.36 -15.88
N LEU A 292 4.86 -1.17 -15.79
CA LEU A 292 4.23 0.04 -15.25
C LEU A 292 3.05 0.49 -16.11
N ILE A 293 3.20 0.53 -17.44
CA ILE A 293 2.10 0.83 -18.37
C ILE A 293 0.97 -0.19 -18.19
N SER A 294 1.31 -1.48 -18.12
CA SER A 294 0.36 -2.57 -17.93
C SER A 294 -0.41 -2.46 -16.60
N PHE A 295 0.29 -2.15 -15.51
CA PHE A 295 -0.32 -1.89 -14.21
C PHE A 295 -1.25 -0.68 -14.24
N LEU A 296 -0.81 0.45 -14.81
CA LEU A 296 -1.59 1.68 -14.91
C LEU A 296 -2.86 1.50 -15.75
N HIS A 297 -2.82 0.71 -16.82
CA HIS A 297 -4.02 0.33 -17.58
C HIS A 297 -5.05 -0.42 -16.71
N ARG A 298 -4.60 -1.38 -15.90
CA ARG A 298 -5.48 -2.11 -14.97
C ARG A 298 -6.00 -1.18 -13.87
N ALA A 299 -5.16 -0.31 -13.32
CA ALA A 299 -5.54 0.68 -12.32
C ALA A 299 -6.62 1.63 -12.86
N LYS A 300 -6.45 2.15 -14.08
CA LYS A 300 -7.45 3.00 -14.75
C LYS A 300 -8.80 2.31 -14.89
N ALA A 301 -8.81 1.01 -15.23
CA ALA A 301 -10.04 0.24 -15.37
C ALA A 301 -10.79 0.05 -14.03
N ALA A 302 -10.07 0.09 -12.91
CA ALA A 302 -10.62 -0.04 -11.57
C ALA A 302 -11.01 1.30 -10.91
N LEU A 303 -10.94 2.43 -11.63
CA LEU A 303 -11.44 3.70 -11.10
C LEU A 303 -12.96 3.77 -11.13
N VAL A 304 -13.54 4.39 -10.11
CA VAL A 304 -14.94 4.83 -10.16
C VAL A 304 -15.12 5.86 -11.28
N LYS A 305 -16.28 5.86 -11.93
CA LYS A 305 -16.58 6.79 -13.03
C LYS A 305 -17.81 7.63 -12.73
N ASN A 306 -17.79 8.87 -13.19
CA ASN A 306 -18.91 9.82 -13.10
C ASN A 306 -19.49 9.94 -11.68
N VAL A 307 -18.63 10.07 -10.66
CA VAL A 307 -19.08 10.25 -9.28
C VAL A 307 -19.63 11.65 -9.15
N ARG A 308 -20.96 11.75 -9.03
CA ARG A 308 -21.62 12.99 -8.67
C ARG A 308 -21.52 13.20 -7.15
N PRO A 309 -21.25 14.42 -6.69
CA PRO A 309 -21.40 14.76 -5.29
C PRO A 309 -22.86 14.50 -4.87
N ALA A 310 -23.05 13.94 -3.68
CA ALA A 310 -24.38 13.83 -3.11
C ALA A 310 -24.93 15.25 -2.90
N PRO A 311 -26.20 15.53 -3.24
CA PRO A 311 -26.81 16.82 -2.96
C PRO A 311 -26.59 17.16 -1.48
N SER A 312 -26.26 18.42 -1.20
CA SER A 312 -26.42 18.92 0.15
C SER A 312 -27.88 18.69 0.56
N GLN A 313 -28.10 18.35 1.83
CA GLN A 313 -29.41 18.42 2.45
C GLN A 313 -29.35 19.56 3.45
N GLU A 314 -29.08 20.78 2.97
CA GLU A 314 -29.00 22.00 3.74
C GLU A 314 -30.37 22.60 4.06
N GLY A 315 -31.40 21.80 4.33
CA GLY A 315 -32.70 22.34 4.79
C GLY A 315 -33.30 23.44 3.89
N GLY A 316 -32.82 23.54 2.65
CA GLY A 316 -33.35 24.37 1.58
C GLY A 316 -34.27 23.54 0.70
N ASP A 317 -34.97 24.20 -0.22
CA ASP A 317 -35.88 23.54 -1.15
C ASP A 317 -35.13 22.42 -1.90
N GLU A 318 -35.64 21.19 -1.82
CA GLU A 318 -35.01 19.99 -2.40
C GLU A 318 -34.69 20.18 -3.89
N GLU A 319 -35.50 20.96 -4.60
CA GLU A 319 -35.30 21.31 -6.01
C GLU A 319 -34.04 22.17 -6.26
N GLU A 320 -33.67 23.07 -5.33
CA GLU A 320 -32.52 23.98 -5.48
C GLU A 320 -31.20 23.26 -5.20
N GLU A 321 -31.18 22.33 -4.23
CA GLU A 321 -30.01 21.50 -3.95
C GLU A 321 -29.79 20.43 -5.02
N GLU A 322 -30.87 19.87 -5.56
CA GLU A 322 -30.80 18.97 -6.70
C GLU A 322 -30.32 19.71 -7.97
N ALA A 323 -30.66 20.99 -8.14
CA ALA A 323 -30.16 21.84 -9.20
C ALA A 323 -28.65 22.12 -9.06
N LYS A 324 -28.16 22.49 -7.87
CA LYS A 324 -26.72 22.68 -7.61
C LYS A 324 -25.90 21.40 -7.81
N ALA A 325 -26.39 20.26 -7.35
CA ALA A 325 -25.74 18.96 -7.58
C ALA A 325 -25.74 18.52 -9.06
N LYS A 326 -26.63 19.09 -9.89
CA LYS A 326 -26.64 18.90 -11.34
C LYS A 326 -25.69 19.83 -12.08
N GLU A 327 -25.25 20.94 -11.47
CA GLU A 327 -24.27 21.88 -12.02
C GLU A 327 -22.81 21.44 -11.77
N GLU A 328 -22.53 20.67 -10.71
CA GLU A 328 -21.19 20.10 -10.49
C GLU A 328 -20.91 18.94 -11.46
N GLU A 329 -19.87 19.10 -12.28
CA GLU A 329 -19.42 18.08 -13.22
C GLU A 329 -19.04 16.79 -12.49
N PRO A 330 -19.51 15.61 -12.94
CA PRO A 330 -19.12 14.33 -12.37
C PRO A 330 -17.60 14.16 -12.38
N GLN A 331 -17.02 13.69 -11.27
CA GLN A 331 -15.59 13.42 -11.19
C GLN A 331 -15.33 11.92 -11.19
N ASP A 332 -14.36 11.49 -11.99
CA ASP A 332 -13.85 10.13 -11.94
C ASP A 332 -12.96 9.95 -10.69
N GLY A 333 -12.65 8.70 -10.35
CA GLY A 333 -11.58 8.39 -9.42
C GLY A 333 -10.24 8.84 -10.00
N VAL A 334 -9.21 8.94 -9.15
CA VAL A 334 -7.86 9.36 -9.56
C VAL A 334 -6.83 8.30 -9.21
N ILE A 335 -5.80 8.18 -10.05
CA ILE A 335 -4.55 7.53 -9.65
C ILE A 335 -3.60 8.62 -9.17
N VAL A 336 -3.06 8.47 -7.96
CA VAL A 336 -2.01 9.35 -7.45
C VAL A 336 -0.69 8.61 -7.45
N VAL A 337 0.28 9.14 -8.17
CA VAL A 337 1.67 8.67 -8.19
C VAL A 337 2.52 9.64 -7.40
N LYS A 338 3.21 9.16 -6.36
CA LYS A 338 4.16 9.95 -5.56
C LYS A 338 5.53 9.29 -5.54
N GLU A 339 6.48 9.83 -6.28
CA GLU A 339 7.74 9.15 -6.56
C GLU A 339 8.97 10.04 -6.46
N ASN A 340 10.13 9.39 -6.26
CA ASN A 340 11.43 10.00 -6.45
C ASN A 340 11.65 10.30 -7.94
N VAL A 341 12.28 11.43 -8.23
CA VAL A 341 12.52 11.90 -9.60
C VAL A 341 13.99 12.28 -9.77
N CYS A 342 14.65 11.64 -10.74
CA CYS A 342 16.01 12.00 -11.12
C CYS A 342 15.99 13.14 -12.16
N THR A 343 17.13 13.79 -12.37
CA THR A 343 17.25 14.85 -13.37
C THR A 343 17.19 14.28 -14.78
N GLU A 344 16.60 15.02 -15.71
CA GLU A 344 16.72 14.78 -17.15
C GLU A 344 18.20 14.80 -17.59
N ASN A 345 18.47 14.26 -18.79
CA ASN A 345 19.81 14.36 -19.38
C ASN A 345 20.14 15.83 -19.74
N GLU A 346 21.43 16.12 -20.00
CA GLU A 346 21.90 17.47 -20.37
C GLU A 346 21.22 18.01 -21.64
N ASP A 347 20.85 17.13 -22.58
CA ASP A 347 20.11 17.48 -23.80
C ASP A 347 18.60 17.65 -23.57
N GLY A 348 18.15 17.51 -22.31
CA GLY A 348 16.76 17.55 -21.90
C GLY A 348 15.97 16.28 -22.21
N SER A 349 16.60 15.19 -22.65
CA SER A 349 15.90 13.91 -22.87
C SER A 349 15.61 13.16 -21.57
N GLU A 350 14.78 12.11 -21.67
CA GLU A 350 14.44 11.22 -20.55
C GLU A 350 15.68 10.55 -19.97
N ASN A 351 15.75 10.48 -18.64
CA ASN A 351 16.79 9.78 -17.90
C ASN A 351 16.20 8.80 -16.87
N VAL A 352 17.02 7.83 -16.48
CA VAL A 352 16.79 6.85 -15.42
C VAL A 352 18.08 6.62 -14.63
N TRP A 353 17.96 6.59 -13.31
CA TRP A 353 19.03 6.24 -12.38
C TRP A 353 18.78 4.83 -11.81
N TRP A 354 19.77 3.95 -11.94
CA TRP A 354 19.69 2.56 -11.45
C TRP A 354 20.23 2.47 -10.02
N ASP A 355 19.46 1.83 -9.15
CA ASP A 355 19.89 1.48 -7.80
C ASP A 355 20.26 0.00 -7.72
N GLU A 356 21.51 -0.27 -7.37
CA GLU A 356 22.03 -1.64 -7.27
C GLU A 356 21.64 -2.31 -5.95
N GLU A 357 21.24 -1.56 -4.92
CA GLU A 357 20.92 -2.11 -3.60
C GLU A 357 19.53 -2.75 -3.59
N ASP A 358 18.52 -2.00 -4.04
CA ASP A 358 17.12 -2.45 -4.07
C ASP A 358 16.64 -2.90 -5.48
N LYS A 359 17.56 -2.92 -6.45
CA LYS A 359 17.36 -3.36 -7.84
C LYS A 359 16.25 -2.59 -8.57
N SER A 360 16.16 -1.29 -8.31
CA SER A 360 15.10 -0.43 -8.82
C SER A 360 15.61 0.67 -9.74
N ILE A 361 14.67 1.42 -10.33
CA ILE A 361 14.95 2.57 -11.19
C ILE A 361 14.23 3.85 -10.73
N THR A 362 14.99 4.91 -10.50
CA THR A 362 14.45 6.27 -10.31
C THR A 362 14.35 6.95 -11.67
N ARG A 363 13.14 7.33 -12.11
CA ARG A 363 12.92 7.94 -13.43
C ARG A 363 12.89 9.46 -13.37
N SER A 364 13.23 10.10 -14.49
CA SER A 364 13.01 11.54 -14.69
C SER A 364 11.53 11.87 -14.88
N SER A 365 11.16 13.16 -14.78
CA SER A 365 9.77 13.61 -14.94
C SER A 365 9.24 13.21 -16.32
N LYS A 366 10.05 13.45 -17.38
CA LYS A 366 9.67 13.12 -18.75
C LYS A 366 9.43 11.62 -18.96
N ALA A 367 10.22 10.77 -18.30
CA ALA A 367 10.05 9.33 -18.38
C ALA A 367 8.74 8.86 -17.73
N TYR A 368 8.39 9.39 -16.55
CA TYR A 368 7.09 9.13 -15.93
C TYR A 368 5.93 9.63 -16.80
N GLU A 369 5.97 10.87 -17.27
CA GLU A 369 4.91 11.47 -18.07
C GLU A 369 4.71 10.79 -19.43
N ARG A 370 5.79 10.27 -20.05
CA ARG A 370 5.67 9.39 -21.21
C ARG A 370 4.91 8.11 -20.86
N VAL A 371 5.31 7.43 -19.79
CA VAL A 371 4.66 6.18 -19.35
C VAL A 371 3.18 6.40 -19.05
N PHE A 372 2.81 7.49 -18.39
CA PHE A 372 1.40 7.84 -18.13
C PHE A 372 0.62 8.01 -19.43
N ARG A 373 1.17 8.77 -20.39
CA ARG A 373 0.55 8.96 -21.71
C ARG A 373 0.43 7.66 -22.49
N GLU A 374 1.44 6.79 -22.45
CA GLU A 374 1.38 5.47 -23.09
C GLU A 374 0.34 4.54 -22.43
N ALA A 375 0.10 4.69 -21.11
CA ALA A 375 -0.99 4.03 -20.40
C ALA A 375 -2.38 4.66 -20.69
N GLY A 376 -2.45 5.68 -21.54
CA GLY A 376 -3.68 6.40 -21.87
C GLY A 376 -4.22 7.22 -20.68
N LEU A 377 -3.34 7.65 -19.78
CA LEU A 377 -3.66 8.55 -18.67
C LEU A 377 -3.17 9.96 -18.99
N GLU A 378 -3.81 10.97 -18.40
CA GLU A 378 -3.47 12.38 -18.56
C GLU A 378 -3.05 12.95 -17.21
N VAL A 379 -2.04 13.82 -17.19
CA VAL A 379 -1.66 14.49 -15.94
C VAL A 379 -2.66 15.62 -15.66
N VAL A 380 -3.51 15.42 -14.67
CA VAL A 380 -4.48 16.43 -14.19
C VAL A 380 -3.80 17.47 -13.32
N ARG A 381 -2.86 17.03 -12.47
CA ARG A 381 -2.09 17.89 -11.57
C ARG A 381 -0.72 17.29 -11.31
N CYS A 382 0.29 18.15 -11.19
CA CYS A 382 1.64 17.75 -10.77
C CYS A 382 2.16 18.76 -9.74
N GLU A 383 2.68 18.28 -8.62
CA GLU A 383 3.28 19.10 -7.57
C GLU A 383 4.59 18.49 -7.09
N VAL A 384 5.55 19.34 -6.74
CA VAL A 384 6.77 18.94 -6.02
C VAL A 384 6.45 18.89 -4.53
N GLN A 385 6.88 17.83 -3.84
CA GLN A 385 6.81 17.75 -2.40
C GLN A 385 7.85 18.68 -1.78
N GLU A 386 7.39 19.68 -1.04
CA GLU A 386 8.25 20.59 -0.30
C GLU A 386 8.61 20.05 1.11
N GLY A 387 9.64 20.63 1.72
CA GLY A 387 10.03 20.34 3.10
C GLY A 387 10.77 19.02 3.31
N LEU A 388 11.23 18.36 2.24
CA LEU A 388 12.16 17.25 2.31
C LEU A 388 13.62 17.75 2.38
N PRO A 389 14.55 16.98 2.98
CA PRO A 389 15.98 17.29 2.98
C PRO A 389 16.54 17.45 1.56
N GLU A 390 17.47 18.40 1.38
CA GLU A 390 18.05 18.76 0.06
C GLU A 390 18.90 17.63 -0.54
N GLU A 391 19.40 16.71 0.29
CA GLU A 391 20.20 15.57 -0.16
C GLU A 391 19.38 14.44 -0.80
N LEU A 392 18.06 14.46 -0.65
CA LEU A 392 17.17 13.46 -1.26
C LEU A 392 16.83 13.82 -2.70
N PHE A 393 16.41 12.81 -3.48
CA PHE A 393 15.78 13.07 -4.77
C PHE A 393 14.58 14.00 -4.60
N VAL A 394 14.35 14.83 -5.62
CA VAL A 394 13.09 15.56 -5.73
C VAL A 394 11.95 14.56 -5.75
N VAL A 395 10.94 14.76 -4.90
CA VAL A 395 9.74 13.94 -4.89
C VAL A 395 8.62 14.71 -5.57
N LYS A 396 7.92 14.08 -6.52
CA LYS A 396 6.75 14.66 -7.19
C LYS A 396 5.51 13.82 -6.96
N MET A 397 4.36 14.50 -6.94
CA MET A 397 3.03 13.93 -6.92
C MET A 397 2.33 14.25 -8.24
N TRP A 398 1.81 13.23 -8.92
CA TRP A 398 0.94 13.36 -10.08
C TRP A 398 -0.44 12.82 -9.76
N ALA A 399 -1.47 13.52 -10.20
CA ALA A 399 -2.83 13.00 -10.31
C ALA A 399 -3.11 12.69 -11.78
N LEU A 400 -3.57 11.46 -12.03
CA LEU A 400 -3.81 10.89 -13.35
C LEU A 400 -5.27 10.46 -13.56
#